data_AF-B0JWE3-F1
#
_entry.id   AF-B0JWE3-F1
#
_cell.length_a   1.000
_cell.length_b   1.000
_cell.length_c   1.000
_cell.angle_alpha   90.00
_cell.angle_beta   90.00
_cell.angle_gamma   90.00
#
_symmetry.space_group_name_H-M   'P 1'
#
loop_
_entity.id
_entity.type
_entity.pdbx_description
1 polymer ?
#
loop_
_entity_poly.entity_id
_entity_poly.type
_entity_poly.pdbx_seq_one_letter_code
_entity_poly.pdbx_strand_id
1 'polypeptide(L)'
;MSLMVISQQIYTFIEPIVRVIFLRLNVAFSVIPSLADCGLSLLLLLLFTLIVLPLGFRFNFIKFEILTLSWPKLTRLLVFLFFMPAMGEEIIFRVLLLPNVNLENPSLISMFVWGSISLIAYIVYHPLNALTFYRAGFPTFFNPIFLFSMTLLGVICTISYFKSGSLWLSAIIHWLVVVGWLIFFDGYRMLSKAN
;
A
#
# COMPACT_ATOMS: atom_id res chain seq x y z
N MET A 1 14.72 32.61 26.82
CA MET A 1 14.66 31.13 26.89
C MET A 1 16.01 30.60 26.41
N SER A 2 16.77 29.86 27.22
CA SER A 2 18.10 29.40 26.82
C SER A 2 18.02 28.28 25.78
N LEU A 3 19.03 28.16 24.91
CA LEU A 3 19.10 27.11 23.88
C LEU A 3 18.94 25.69 24.48
N MET A 4 19.39 25.50 25.72
CA MET A 4 19.26 24.23 26.47
C MET A 4 17.81 23.89 26.86
N VAL A 5 16.96 24.89 27.13
CA VAL A 5 15.54 24.67 27.42
C VAL A 5 14.78 24.31 26.14
N ILE A 6 15.13 24.95 25.02
CA ILE A 6 14.56 24.63 23.70
C ILE A 6 14.95 23.21 23.28
N SER A 7 16.22 22.81 23.45
CA SER A 7 16.66 21.45 23.10
C SER A 7 15.97 20.38 23.94
N GLN A 8 15.78 20.63 25.23
CA GLN A 8 15.12 19.69 26.13
C GLN A 8 13.63 19.52 25.78
N GLN A 9 12.94 20.61 25.46
CA GLN A 9 11.53 20.57 25.02
C GLN A 9 11.34 19.85 23.68
N ILE A 10 12.26 20.05 22.73
CA ILE A 10 12.24 19.34 21.45
C ILE A 10 12.45 17.83 21.68
N TYR A 11 13.40 17.47 22.54
CA TYR A 11 13.68 16.07 22.85
C TYR A 11 12.48 15.36 23.49
N THR A 12 11.85 15.97 24.51
CA THR A 12 10.69 15.37 25.19
C THR A 12 9.47 15.22 24.29
N PHE A 13 9.36 16.03 23.23
CA PHE A 13 8.30 15.91 22.23
C PHE A 13 8.58 14.83 21.18
N ILE A 14 9.83 14.73 20.68
CA ILE A 14 10.19 13.84 19.56
C ILE A 14 10.40 12.39 20.01
N GLU A 15 11.01 12.17 21.18
CA GLU A 15 11.32 10.83 21.69
C GLU A 15 10.13 9.86 21.64
N PRO A 16 8.92 10.19 22.14
CA PRO A 16 7.80 9.26 22.12
C PRO A 16 7.34 8.93 20.70
N ILE A 17 7.42 9.87 19.75
CA ILE A 17 7.04 9.66 18.35
C ILE A 17 8.02 8.69 17.69
N VAL A 18 9.33 8.93 17.83
CA VAL A 18 10.38 8.07 17.27
C VAL A 18 10.28 6.67 17.87
N ARG A 19 10.06 6.58 19.19
CA ARG A 19 9.88 5.31 19.89
C ARG A 19 8.67 4.54 19.36
N VAL A 20 7.52 5.18 19.18
CA VAL A 20 6.31 4.53 18.62
C VAL A 20 6.56 4.05 17.20
N ILE A 21 7.17 4.88 16.34
CA ILE A 21 7.50 4.50 14.96
C ILE A 21 8.41 3.27 14.94
N PHE A 22 9.47 3.28 15.74
CA PHE A 22 10.41 2.16 15.83
C PHE A 22 9.70 0.89 16.30
N LEU A 23 8.87 0.97 17.34
CA LEU A 23 8.13 -0.18 17.86
C LEU A 23 7.13 -0.72 16.83
N ARG A 24 6.38 0.15 16.15
CA ARG A 24 5.45 -0.27 15.09
C ARG A 24 6.15 -1.00 13.96
N LEU A 25 7.30 -0.48 13.51
CA LEU A 25 8.13 -1.14 12.50
C LEU A 25 8.57 -2.53 13.00
N ASN A 26 9.23 -2.61 14.15
CA ASN A 26 9.72 -3.89 14.68
C ASN A 26 8.59 -4.92 14.80
N VAL A 27 7.47 -4.56 15.43
CA VAL A 27 6.34 -5.48 15.60
C VAL A 27 5.76 -5.89 14.24
N ALA A 28 5.51 -4.95 13.33
CA ALA A 28 4.91 -5.27 12.02
C ALA A 28 5.78 -6.19 11.16
N PHE A 29 7.11 -6.08 11.26
CA PHE A 29 8.06 -6.97 10.58
C PHE A 29 8.21 -8.33 11.29
N SER A 30 8.10 -8.38 12.62
CA SER A 30 8.30 -9.60 13.39
C SER A 30 7.06 -10.50 13.48
N VAL A 31 5.86 -9.98 13.23
CA VAL A 31 4.64 -10.78 13.28
C VAL A 31 4.54 -11.69 12.06
N ILE A 32 4.60 -13.00 12.31
CA ILE A 32 4.34 -14.04 11.32
C ILE A 32 2.81 -14.28 11.29
N PRO A 33 2.15 -14.14 10.14
CA PRO A 33 0.72 -14.33 10.03
C PRO A 33 0.28 -15.77 10.33
N SER A 34 -0.88 -15.92 10.97
CA SER A 34 -1.50 -17.24 11.15
C SER A 34 -2.13 -17.75 9.84
N LEU A 35 -2.46 -19.05 9.78
CA LEU A 35 -3.20 -19.62 8.66
C LEU A 35 -4.57 -18.95 8.45
N ALA A 36 -5.22 -18.51 9.53
CA ALA A 36 -6.49 -17.79 9.45
C ALA A 36 -6.29 -16.40 8.80
N ASP A 37 -5.22 -15.69 9.14
CA ASP A 37 -4.89 -14.40 8.53
C ASP A 37 -4.56 -14.53 7.05
N CYS A 38 -3.84 -15.60 6.68
CA CYS A 38 -3.57 -15.95 5.29
C CYS A 38 -4.86 -16.28 4.53
N GLY A 39 -5.75 -17.08 5.12
CA GLY A 39 -7.05 -17.44 4.52
C GLY A 39 -7.94 -16.21 4.31
N LEU A 40 -8.01 -15.31 5.29
CA LEU A 40 -8.71 -14.04 5.16
C LEU A 40 -8.11 -13.17 4.06
N SER A 41 -6.78 -13.05 4.02
CA SER A 41 -6.07 -12.26 3.02
C SER A 41 -6.31 -12.78 1.59
N LEU A 42 -6.33 -14.10 1.41
CA LEU A 42 -6.68 -14.73 0.14
C LEU A 42 -8.13 -14.44 -0.25
N LEU A 43 -9.08 -14.56 0.68
CA LEU A 43 -10.49 -14.22 0.44
C LEU A 43 -10.65 -12.75 0.02
N LEU A 44 -9.99 -11.83 0.72
CA LEU A 44 -10.02 -10.40 0.38
C LEU A 44 -9.45 -10.12 -1.02
N LEU A 45 -8.34 -10.78 -1.38
CA LEU A 45 -7.75 -10.66 -2.72
C LEU A 45 -8.67 -11.22 -3.82
N LEU A 46 -9.36 -12.33 -3.56
CA LEU A 46 -10.35 -12.89 -4.48
C LEU A 46 -11.53 -11.93 -4.67
N LEU A 47 -12.08 -11.38 -3.60
CA LEU A 47 -13.17 -10.40 -3.66
C LEU A 47 -12.76 -9.14 -4.43
N PHE A 48 -11.55 -8.62 -4.17
CA PHE A 48 -10.98 -7.52 -4.93
C PHE A 48 -10.94 -7.85 -6.43
N THR A 49 -10.41 -9.01 -6.79
CA THR A 49 -10.27 -9.44 -8.18
C THR A 49 -11.63 -9.56 -8.88
N LEU A 50 -12.61 -10.15 -8.19
CA LEU A 50 -13.98 -10.31 -8.68
C LEU A 50 -14.71 -8.98 -8.91
N ILE A 51 -14.32 -7.91 -8.22
CA ILE A 51 -14.89 -6.58 -8.40
C ILE A 51 -14.13 -5.77 -9.45
N VAL A 52 -12.79 -5.73 -9.34
CA VAL A 52 -11.94 -4.84 -10.13
C VAL A 52 -11.80 -5.32 -11.58
N LEU A 53 -11.66 -6.61 -11.84
CA LEU A 53 -11.49 -7.09 -13.22
C LEU A 53 -12.72 -6.81 -14.09
N PRO A 54 -13.97 -7.15 -13.69
CA PRO A 54 -15.13 -6.85 -14.52
C PRO A 54 -15.33 -5.36 -14.76
N LEU A 55 -15.09 -4.52 -13.75
CA LEU A 55 -15.16 -3.07 -13.90
C LEU A 55 -14.07 -2.55 -14.84
N GLY A 56 -12.84 -3.00 -14.67
CA GLY A 56 -11.72 -2.63 -15.53
C GLY A 56 -12.00 -2.92 -16.99
N PHE A 57 -12.50 -4.13 -17.31
CA PHE A 57 -12.87 -4.49 -18.68
C PHE A 57 -14.07 -3.70 -19.18
N ARG A 58 -15.14 -3.57 -18.37
CA ARG A 58 -16.36 -2.85 -18.75
C ARG A 58 -16.11 -1.39 -19.12
N PHE A 59 -15.20 -0.73 -18.40
CA PHE A 59 -14.84 0.67 -18.64
C PHE A 59 -13.62 0.84 -19.55
N ASN A 60 -13.14 -0.23 -20.20
CA ASN A 60 -11.95 -0.24 -21.06
C ASN A 60 -10.69 0.32 -20.37
N PHE A 61 -10.62 0.21 -19.05
CA PHE A 61 -9.47 0.66 -18.26
C PHE A 61 -8.31 -0.34 -18.34
N ILE A 62 -8.61 -1.64 -18.39
CA ILE A 62 -7.62 -2.69 -18.59
C ILE A 62 -7.88 -3.47 -19.88
N LYS A 63 -6.81 -4.02 -20.46
CA LYS A 63 -6.84 -4.95 -21.58
C LYS A 63 -5.97 -6.14 -21.25
N PHE A 64 -6.44 -7.34 -21.60
CA PHE A 64 -5.62 -8.53 -21.41
C PHE A 64 -4.43 -8.49 -22.38
N GLU A 65 -3.23 -8.36 -21.82
CA GLU A 65 -1.98 -8.29 -22.56
C GLU A 65 -0.85 -8.74 -21.68
N ILE A 66 -0.16 -9.79 -22.13
CA ILE A 66 0.96 -10.36 -21.39
C ILE A 66 2.23 -9.58 -21.74
N LEU A 67 2.82 -8.94 -20.73
CA LEU A 67 4.09 -8.27 -20.84
C LEU A 67 5.19 -9.27 -21.20
N THR A 68 5.82 -9.08 -22.36
CA THR A 68 6.92 -9.92 -22.83
C THR A 68 8.27 -9.30 -22.47
N LEU A 69 8.95 -9.90 -21.50
CA LEU A 69 10.30 -9.52 -21.07
C LEU A 69 11.21 -10.73 -21.03
N SER A 70 12.51 -10.53 -21.19
CA SER A 70 13.49 -11.58 -20.87
C SER A 70 13.47 -11.90 -19.37
N TRP A 71 13.76 -13.15 -19.00
CA TRP A 71 13.76 -13.59 -17.60
C TRP A 71 14.52 -12.66 -16.64
N PRO A 72 15.74 -12.17 -16.95
CA PRO A 72 16.45 -11.26 -16.05
C PRO A 72 15.77 -9.90 -15.87
N LYS A 73 15.06 -9.41 -16.89
CA LYS A 73 14.29 -8.15 -16.80
C LYS A 73 13.04 -8.35 -15.96
N LEU A 74 12.35 -9.47 -16.16
CA LEU A 74 11.16 -9.82 -15.40
C LEU A 74 11.48 -10.00 -13.91
N THR A 75 12.52 -10.75 -13.56
CA THR A 75 12.90 -10.95 -12.15
C THR A 75 13.29 -9.64 -11.47
N ARG A 76 14.04 -8.77 -12.17
CA ARG A 76 14.36 -7.42 -11.68
C ARG A 76 13.10 -6.60 -11.43
N LEU A 77 12.13 -6.63 -12.36
CA LEU A 77 10.86 -5.95 -12.22
C LEU A 77 10.09 -6.45 -10.99
N LEU A 78 9.94 -7.78 -10.83
CA LEU A 78 9.23 -8.39 -9.72
C LEU A 78 9.83 -8.01 -8.35
N VAL A 79 11.15 -8.09 -8.23
CA VAL A 79 11.87 -7.69 -7.01
C VAL A 79 11.70 -6.20 -6.75
N PHE A 80 11.87 -5.35 -7.77
CA PHE A 80 11.68 -3.92 -7.64
C PHE A 80 10.27 -3.59 -7.13
N LEU A 81 9.23 -4.16 -7.76
CA LEU A 81 7.82 -3.93 -7.40
C LEU A 81 7.48 -4.39 -5.98
N PHE A 82 8.19 -5.40 -5.46
CA PHE A 82 8.01 -5.82 -4.07
C PHE A 82 8.49 -4.75 -3.10
N PHE A 83 9.66 -4.16 -3.33
CA PHE A 83 10.17 -3.09 -2.46
C PHE A 83 9.46 -1.75 -2.72
N MET A 84 9.21 -1.41 -3.99
CA MET A 84 8.56 -0.19 -4.45
C MET A 84 7.70 -0.49 -5.69
N PRO A 85 6.37 -0.39 -5.61
CA PRO A 85 5.62 0.30 -4.55
C PRO A 85 5.28 -0.55 -3.32
N ALA A 86 5.17 -1.88 -3.42
CA ALA A 86 4.36 -2.66 -2.48
C ALA A 86 4.78 -2.51 -1.00
N MET A 87 5.99 -2.90 -0.63
CA MET A 87 6.41 -2.80 0.77
C MET A 87 6.58 -1.35 1.23
N GLY A 88 7.16 -0.47 0.38
CA GLY A 88 7.39 0.93 0.72
C GLY A 88 6.10 1.69 1.03
N GLU A 89 5.07 1.54 0.21
CA GLU A 89 3.77 2.17 0.44
C GLU A 89 3.07 1.58 1.65
N GLU A 90 3.11 0.25 1.85
CA GLU A 90 2.51 -0.38 3.03
C GLU A 90 3.20 0.03 4.35
N ILE A 91 4.52 0.25 4.34
CA ILE A 91 5.22 0.84 5.50
C ILE A 91 4.61 2.20 5.82
N ILE A 92 4.49 3.09 4.83
CA ILE A 92 3.99 4.45 5.04
C ILE A 92 2.53 4.41 5.50
N PHE A 93 1.65 3.79 4.71
CA PHE A 93 0.22 3.92 4.92
C PHE A 93 -0.32 2.98 6.00
N ARG A 94 0.27 1.79 6.21
CA ARG A 94 -0.23 0.81 7.19
C ARG A 94 0.59 0.87 8.46
N VAL A 95 1.92 0.79 8.37
CA VAL A 95 2.75 0.70 9.57
C VAL A 95 2.92 2.04 10.27
N LEU A 96 3.19 3.13 9.54
CA LEU A 96 3.43 4.43 10.16
C LEU A 96 2.14 5.14 10.55
N LEU A 97 1.11 5.12 9.69
CA LEU A 97 -0.13 5.85 9.93
C LEU A 97 -1.15 5.10 10.79
N LEU A 98 -1.20 3.76 10.75
CA LEU A 98 -2.17 3.00 11.53
C LEU A 98 -1.61 2.54 12.87
N PRO A 99 -2.44 2.45 13.91
CA PRO A 99 -2.05 1.76 15.14
C PRO A 99 -1.86 0.26 14.88
N ASN A 100 -0.87 -0.34 15.53
CA ASN A 100 -0.67 -1.78 15.48
C ASN A 100 -1.49 -2.46 16.59
N VAL A 101 -2.39 -3.37 16.20
CA VAL A 101 -3.32 -4.03 17.13
C VAL A 101 -2.63 -4.86 18.21
N ASN A 102 -1.46 -5.44 17.91
CA ASN A 102 -0.70 -6.27 18.83
C ASN A 102 0.14 -5.44 19.82
N LEU A 103 0.31 -4.14 19.57
CA LEU A 103 1.08 -3.22 20.40
C LEU A 103 0.20 -2.25 21.19
N GLU A 104 -0.82 -1.69 20.55
CA GLU A 104 -1.52 -0.50 21.02
C GLU A 104 -2.97 -0.78 21.45
N ASN A 105 -3.52 -1.95 21.14
CA ASN A 105 -4.92 -2.33 21.42
C ASN A 105 -5.92 -1.19 21.13
N PRO A 106 -5.94 -0.64 19.89
CA PRO A 106 -6.72 0.54 19.58
C PRO A 106 -8.22 0.27 19.67
N SER A 107 -8.99 1.29 20.09
CA SER A 107 -10.46 1.22 20.02
C SER A 107 -10.96 1.18 18.57
N LEU A 108 -12.17 0.67 18.34
CA LEU A 108 -12.79 0.65 17.01
C LEU A 108 -12.89 2.05 16.38
N ILE A 109 -13.16 3.07 17.20
CA ILE A 109 -13.19 4.47 16.73
C ILE A 109 -11.81 4.90 16.25
N SER A 110 -10.76 4.58 17.00
CA SER A 110 -9.37 4.88 16.61
C SER A 110 -9.01 4.18 15.29
N MET A 111 -9.35 2.89 15.16
CA MET A 111 -9.13 2.13 13.92
C MET A 111 -9.87 2.75 12.73
N PHE A 112 -11.11 3.18 12.92
CA PHE A 112 -11.91 3.82 11.86
C PHE A 112 -11.32 5.18 11.44
N VAL A 113 -10.96 6.02 12.40
CA VAL A 113 -10.38 7.35 12.13
C VAL A 113 -9.04 7.23 11.42
N TRP A 114 -8.09 6.48 11.98
CA TRP A 114 -6.77 6.31 11.39
C TRP A 114 -6.80 5.51 10.08
N GLY A 115 -7.69 4.51 10.00
CA GLY A 115 -7.98 3.78 8.77
C GLY A 115 -8.46 4.70 7.64
N SER A 116 -9.37 5.62 7.95
CA SER A 116 -9.88 6.60 6.99
C SER A 116 -8.82 7.60 6.56
N ILE A 117 -8.03 8.14 7.51
CA ILE A 117 -6.92 9.07 7.22
C ILE A 117 -5.89 8.40 6.30
N SER A 118 -5.46 7.19 6.65
CA SER A 118 -4.51 6.40 5.86
C SER A 118 -5.05 6.12 4.45
N LEU A 119 -6.32 5.71 4.32
CA LEU A 119 -6.93 5.42 3.04
C LEU A 119 -7.01 6.67 2.14
N ILE A 120 -7.43 7.81 2.69
CA ILE A 120 -7.47 9.08 1.95
C ILE A 120 -6.07 9.48 1.50
N ALA A 121 -5.08 9.40 2.39
CA ALA A 121 -3.69 9.70 2.06
C ALA A 121 -3.15 8.77 0.95
N TYR A 122 -3.46 7.48 1.03
CA TYR A 122 -3.10 6.48 0.02
C TYR A 122 -3.72 6.80 -1.34
N ILE A 123 -5.00 7.14 -1.40
CA ILE A 123 -5.68 7.49 -2.66
C ILE A 123 -5.10 8.77 -3.25
N VAL A 124 -4.95 9.83 -2.44
CA VAL A 124 -4.43 11.14 -2.87
C VAL A 124 -2.96 11.09 -3.28
N TYR A 125 -2.17 10.18 -2.70
CA TYR A 125 -0.78 9.99 -3.07
C TYR A 125 -0.60 9.67 -4.56
N HIS A 126 -1.52 8.94 -5.20
CA HIS A 126 -1.41 8.57 -6.61
C HIS A 126 -1.41 9.78 -7.57
N PRO A 127 -2.43 10.65 -7.58
CA PRO A 127 -2.41 11.85 -8.41
C PRO A 127 -1.26 12.80 -8.04
N LEU A 128 -0.90 12.90 -6.74
CA LEU A 128 0.27 13.69 -6.33
C LEU A 128 1.58 13.13 -6.91
N ASN A 129 1.76 11.81 -6.89
CA ASN A 129 2.92 11.15 -7.46
C ASN A 129 3.00 11.41 -8.98
N ALA A 130 1.87 11.36 -9.69
CA ALA A 130 1.80 11.74 -11.11
C ALA A 130 2.14 13.21 -11.36
N LEU A 131 1.83 14.13 -10.45
CA LEU A 131 2.17 15.54 -10.60
C LEU A 131 3.65 15.83 -10.31
N THR A 132 4.29 15.01 -9.49
CA THR A 132 5.62 15.29 -8.92
C THR A 132 6.70 14.35 -9.46
N PHE A 133 6.74 13.11 -8.99
CA PHE A 133 7.87 12.19 -9.21
C PHE A 133 7.66 11.27 -10.43
N TYR A 134 6.42 10.96 -10.80
CA TYR A 134 6.11 9.97 -11.84
C TYR A 134 5.09 10.47 -12.88
N ARG A 135 5.48 11.50 -13.63
CA ARG A 135 4.62 12.15 -14.64
C ARG A 135 4.06 11.23 -15.72
N ALA A 136 4.75 10.13 -16.05
CA ALA A 136 4.23 9.14 -17.00
C ALA A 136 2.92 8.50 -16.52
N GLY A 137 2.70 8.42 -15.20
CA GLY A 137 1.48 7.89 -14.62
C GLY A 137 0.27 8.82 -14.68
N PHE A 138 0.40 10.07 -15.17
CA PHE A 138 -0.69 11.06 -15.13
C PHE A 138 -2.03 10.57 -15.71
N PRO A 139 -2.10 9.97 -16.92
CA PRO A 139 -3.37 9.50 -17.47
C PRO A 139 -4.02 8.40 -16.62
N THR A 140 -3.19 7.64 -15.91
CA THR A 140 -3.62 6.47 -15.14
C THR A 140 -3.99 6.85 -13.70
N PHE A 141 -3.16 7.63 -13.02
CA PHE A 141 -3.34 7.97 -11.61
C PHE A 141 -4.43 9.01 -11.35
N PHE A 142 -4.94 9.67 -12.40
CA PHE A 142 -6.15 10.49 -12.35
C PHE A 142 -7.40 9.75 -12.84
N ASN A 143 -7.27 8.52 -13.34
CA ASN A 143 -8.40 7.76 -13.85
C ASN A 143 -9.31 7.31 -12.69
N PRO A 144 -10.64 7.58 -12.72
CA PRO A 144 -11.54 7.18 -11.64
C PRO A 144 -11.60 5.67 -11.38
N ILE A 145 -11.45 4.84 -12.41
CA ILE A 145 -11.45 3.37 -12.28
C ILE A 145 -10.16 2.90 -11.61
N PHE A 146 -9.03 3.53 -11.93
CA PHE A 146 -7.77 3.30 -11.21
C PHE A 146 -7.90 3.69 -9.74
N LEU A 147 -8.39 4.90 -9.43
CA LEU A 147 -8.55 5.38 -8.05
C LEU A 147 -9.54 4.55 -7.25
N PHE A 148 -10.60 4.06 -7.88
CA PHE A 148 -11.52 3.11 -7.26
C PHE A 148 -10.82 1.78 -6.94
N SER A 149 -10.01 1.26 -7.88
CA SER A 149 -9.22 0.05 -7.66
C SER A 149 -8.21 0.24 -6.54
N MET A 150 -7.52 1.39 -6.48
CA MET A 150 -6.63 1.72 -5.36
C MET A 150 -7.42 1.87 -4.05
N THR A 151 -8.62 2.45 -4.07
CA THR A 151 -9.47 2.52 -2.87
C THR A 151 -9.75 1.11 -2.32
N LEU A 152 -10.16 0.17 -3.18
CA LEU A 152 -10.43 -1.20 -2.76
C LEU A 152 -9.16 -1.93 -2.30
N LEU A 153 -8.05 -1.78 -3.02
CA LEU A 153 -6.76 -2.35 -2.62
C LEU A 153 -6.36 -1.82 -1.24
N GLY A 154 -6.53 -0.53 -1.04
CA GLY A 154 -6.21 0.12 0.21
C GLY A 154 -7.06 -0.37 1.38
N VAL A 155 -8.36 -0.59 1.14
CA VAL A 155 -9.28 -1.17 2.12
C VAL A 155 -8.86 -2.59 2.50
N ILE A 156 -8.61 -3.49 1.53
CA ILE A 156 -8.26 -4.87 1.83
C ILE A 156 -6.91 -4.99 2.55
N CYS A 157 -5.92 -4.17 2.18
CA CYS A 157 -4.63 -4.11 2.87
C CYS A 157 -4.79 -3.61 4.31
N THR A 158 -5.63 -2.60 4.54
CA THR A 158 -5.93 -2.10 5.88
C THR A 158 -6.65 -3.14 6.74
N ILE A 159 -7.62 -3.87 6.18
CA ILE A 159 -8.30 -4.97 6.90
C ILE A 159 -7.30 -6.08 7.25
N SER A 160 -6.47 -6.51 6.29
CA SER A 160 -5.44 -7.53 6.50
C SER A 160 -4.43 -7.11 7.58
N TYR A 161 -3.98 -5.84 7.56
CA TYR A 161 -3.09 -5.28 8.56
C TYR A 161 -3.73 -5.20 9.95
N PHE A 162 -4.97 -4.72 10.06
CA PHE A 162 -5.66 -4.66 11.36
C PHE A 162 -6.00 -6.03 11.95
N LYS A 163 -6.12 -7.06 11.11
CA LYS A 163 -6.38 -8.43 11.59
C LYS A 163 -5.12 -9.15 12.04
N SER A 164 -4.04 -9.00 11.29
CA SER A 164 -2.78 -9.71 11.56
C SER A 164 -1.78 -8.91 12.38
N GLY A 165 -1.79 -7.58 12.26
CA GLY A 165 -0.71 -6.70 12.72
C GLY A 165 0.60 -6.87 11.94
N SER A 166 0.60 -7.59 10.81
CA SER A 166 1.77 -7.95 10.01
C SER A 166 1.87 -7.11 8.73
N LEU A 167 3.07 -6.58 8.45
CA LEU A 167 3.36 -5.91 7.18
C LEU A 167 3.34 -6.89 6.00
N TRP A 168 3.72 -8.15 6.23
CA TRP A 168 3.96 -9.11 5.15
C TRP A 168 2.70 -9.39 4.33
N LEU A 169 1.54 -9.53 5.00
CA LEU A 169 0.30 -9.82 4.28
C LEU A 169 -0.16 -8.65 3.40
N SER A 170 -0.16 -7.42 3.93
CA SER A 170 -0.56 -6.26 3.15
C SER A 170 0.42 -6.01 2.00
N ALA A 171 1.73 -6.16 2.23
CA ALA A 171 2.75 -6.03 1.18
C ALA A 171 2.61 -7.09 0.09
N ILE A 172 2.34 -8.36 0.44
CA ILE A 172 2.14 -9.44 -0.55
C ILE A 172 0.86 -9.23 -1.35
N ILE A 173 -0.26 -8.86 -0.72
CA ILE A 173 -1.51 -8.54 -1.41
C ILE A 173 -1.27 -7.42 -2.43
N HIS A 174 -0.68 -6.31 -1.97
CA HIS A 174 -0.36 -5.16 -2.81
C HIS A 174 0.53 -5.58 -3.98
N TRP A 175 1.62 -6.29 -3.69
CA TRP A 175 2.56 -6.76 -4.70
C TRP A 175 1.89 -7.63 -5.76
N LEU A 176 1.08 -8.61 -5.38
CA LEU A 176 0.37 -9.48 -6.31
C LEU A 176 -0.60 -8.70 -7.20
N VAL A 177 -1.30 -7.72 -6.66
CA VAL A 177 -2.22 -6.87 -7.45
C VAL A 177 -1.45 -6.03 -8.46
N VAL A 178 -0.36 -5.38 -8.05
CA VAL A 178 0.47 -4.56 -8.95
C VAL A 178 1.13 -5.42 -10.02
N VAL A 179 1.73 -6.55 -9.65
CA VAL A 179 2.32 -7.51 -10.59
C VAL A 179 1.26 -8.02 -11.57
N GLY A 180 0.09 -8.41 -11.06
CA GLY A 180 -1.03 -8.88 -11.87
C GLY A 180 -1.41 -7.86 -12.94
N TRP A 181 -1.57 -6.61 -12.53
CA TRP A 181 -1.93 -5.52 -13.42
C TRP A 181 -0.84 -5.21 -14.46
N LEU A 182 0.43 -5.05 -14.03
CA LEU A 182 1.51 -4.69 -14.95
C LEU A 182 1.83 -5.81 -15.95
N ILE A 183 1.73 -7.08 -15.53
CA ILE A 183 2.13 -8.21 -16.36
C ILE A 183 1.00 -8.71 -17.25
N PHE A 184 -0.25 -8.75 -16.78
CA PHE A 184 -1.33 -9.42 -17.52
C PHE A 184 -2.39 -8.44 -18.06
N PHE A 185 -2.45 -7.22 -17.56
CA PHE A 185 -3.54 -6.28 -17.81
C PHE A 185 -3.02 -4.90 -18.22
N ASP A 186 -2.12 -4.89 -19.20
CA ASP A 186 -1.55 -3.72 -19.90
C ASP A 186 -1.00 -2.55 -19.06
N GLY A 187 -0.95 -2.68 -17.74
CA GLY A 187 -0.54 -1.63 -16.83
C GLY A 187 0.89 -1.14 -17.07
N TYR A 188 1.79 -2.04 -17.49
CA TYR A 188 3.16 -1.66 -17.82
C TYR A 188 3.20 -0.64 -18.97
N ARG A 189 2.37 -0.84 -20.01
CA ARG A 189 2.25 0.11 -21.11
C ARG A 189 1.66 1.43 -20.62
N MET A 190 0.62 1.37 -19.80
CA MET A 190 -0.08 2.56 -19.26
C MET A 190 0.84 3.47 -18.42
N LEU A 191 1.91 2.90 -17.84
CA LEU A 191 2.88 3.62 -17.02
C LEU A 191 4.20 3.90 -17.75
N SER A 192 4.47 3.23 -18.86
CA SER A 192 5.60 3.58 -19.72
C SER A 192 5.32 4.90 -20.45
N LYS A 193 6.35 5.75 -20.62
CA LYS A 193 6.21 6.94 -21.47
C LYS A 193 5.68 6.49 -22.84
N ALA A 194 4.63 7.15 -23.33
CA ALA A 194 4.29 7.08 -24.75
C ALA A 194 5.55 7.50 -25.53
N ASN A 195 6.15 6.54 -26.24
CA ASN A 195 7.12 6.84 -27.27
C ASN A 195 6.37 7.31 -28.51
#